data_AF-A0A7C1E5S8-F1
#
_entry.id   AF-A0A7C1E5S8-F1
#
_cell.length_a   1.000
_cell.length_b   1.000
_cell.length_c   1.000
_cell.angle_alpha   90.00
_cell.angle_beta   90.00
_cell.angle_gamma   90.00
#
_symmetry.space_group_name_H-M   'P 1'
#
loop_
_entity.id
_entity.type
_entity.pdbx_description
1 polymer ?
#
loop_
_entity_poly.entity_id
_entity_poly.type
_entity_poly.pdbx_seq_one_letter_code
_entity_poly.pdbx_strand_id
1 'polypeptide(L)'
;MAKRLRELAYALLTICLAVGIAHATHGVFPIQVMGISPHDIEANALDVDYPDIKPTAGIPTVPVGHRVFVEAIEDTLIDISWEITGAPVGSGVAGVTGADTVFTFVADLEGSYEVSLSLNSGATTATLWVTAAEFVGVGNIGGQTPSAMEGECAGCHAGKAADWQTHVHATATVPNLTLPYMNESCMSCHATGYDSQKWADDLGFAFPQPGVGVYDSLTTNHPDQSVFFNVQCESCHGPG
;
A
#
# COMPACT_ATOMS: atom_id res chain seq x y z
N MET A 1 47.21 -23.75 57.94
CA MET A 1 46.56 -22.70 57.13
C MET A 1 47.07 -22.70 55.67
N ALA A 2 47.13 -23.87 55.01
CA ALA A 2 47.58 -23.97 53.60
C ALA A 2 47.05 -25.22 52.85
N LYS A 3 46.01 -25.89 53.37
CA LYS A 3 45.52 -27.16 52.78
C LYS A 3 44.00 -27.27 52.65
N ARG A 4 43.25 -26.18 52.91
CA ARG A 4 41.79 -26.09 52.74
C ARG A 4 41.37 -24.98 51.75
N LEU A 5 42.22 -24.67 50.78
CA LEU A 5 41.95 -23.68 49.72
C LEU A 5 42.14 -24.22 48.30
N ARG A 6 42.42 -25.53 48.13
CA ARG A 6 42.60 -26.14 46.79
C ARG A 6 41.43 -27.01 46.32
N GLU A 7 40.52 -27.40 47.21
CA GLU A 7 39.33 -28.21 46.86
C GLU A 7 38.10 -27.36 46.52
N LEU A 8 38.20 -26.03 46.61
CA LEU A 8 37.14 -25.08 46.20
C LEU A 8 37.36 -24.51 44.79
N ALA A 9 38.43 -24.92 44.10
CA ALA A 9 38.78 -24.41 42.77
C ALA A 9 38.29 -25.31 41.60
N TYR A 10 37.67 -26.47 41.90
CA TYR A 10 37.15 -27.40 40.89
C TYR A 10 35.63 -27.66 41.00
N ALA A 11 34.92 -26.87 41.81
CA ALA A 11 33.46 -26.94 41.93
C ALA A 11 32.74 -25.74 41.30
N LEU A 12 33.41 -25.03 40.38
CA LEU A 12 32.84 -23.97 39.56
C LEU A 12 33.07 -24.23 38.06
N LEU A 13 33.09 -25.51 37.68
CA LEU A 13 33.10 -25.92 36.28
C LEU A 13 31.65 -26.09 35.81
N THR A 14 31.11 -24.98 35.30
CA THR A 14 30.20 -24.94 34.14
C THR A 14 29.05 -25.95 34.12
N ILE A 15 27.99 -25.65 34.87
CA ILE A 15 26.62 -25.93 34.41
C ILE A 15 26.12 -24.64 33.75
N CYS A 16 26.63 -24.33 32.56
CA CYS A 16 25.87 -23.55 31.60
C CYS A 16 24.83 -24.51 31.03
N LEU A 17 23.66 -24.58 31.66
CA LEU A 17 22.48 -25.10 31.00
C LEU A 17 22.28 -24.21 29.78
N ALA A 18 22.69 -24.70 28.60
CA ALA A 18 22.29 -24.10 27.35
C ALA A 18 20.77 -24.27 27.28
N VAL A 19 20.03 -23.26 27.74
CA VAL A 19 18.71 -22.99 27.17
C VAL A 19 19.00 -22.68 25.72
N GLY A 20 18.95 -23.73 24.90
CA GLY A 20 18.82 -23.55 23.46
C GLY A 20 17.52 -22.80 23.28
N ILE A 21 17.63 -21.47 23.14
CA ILE A 21 16.60 -20.72 22.46
C ILE A 21 16.60 -21.35 21.08
N ALA A 22 15.63 -22.23 20.85
CA ALA A 22 15.25 -22.61 19.52
C ALA A 22 14.87 -21.30 18.84
N HIS A 23 15.84 -20.68 18.16
CA HIS A 23 15.54 -19.79 17.08
C HIS A 23 14.90 -20.70 16.06
N ALA A 24 13.57 -20.76 16.08
CA ALA A 24 12.83 -21.22 14.93
C ALA A 24 13.32 -20.33 13.80
N THR A 25 14.19 -20.86 12.96
CA THR A 25 14.41 -20.31 11.63
C THR A 25 13.09 -20.57 10.93
N HIS A 26 12.11 -19.68 11.13
CA HIS A 26 10.95 -19.61 10.28
C HIS A 26 11.52 -19.42 8.88
N GLY A 27 11.45 -20.46 8.06
CA GLY A 27 11.62 -20.31 6.63
C GLY A 27 10.57 -19.29 6.23
N VAL A 28 11.00 -18.06 5.97
CA VAL A 28 10.10 -17.00 5.54
C VAL A 28 9.73 -17.36 4.10
N PHE A 29 8.63 -18.10 3.91
CA PHE A 29 7.98 -18.08 2.61
C PHE A 29 7.48 -16.64 2.43
N PRO A 30 7.87 -15.95 1.35
CA PRO A 30 7.50 -14.55 1.20
C PRO A 30 6.00 -14.46 0.93
N ILE A 31 5.33 -13.63 1.71
CA ILE A 31 3.96 -13.17 1.44
C ILE A 31 4.02 -11.74 0.89
N GLN A 32 3.10 -11.39 0.01
CA GLN A 32 3.07 -10.08 -0.64
C GLN A 32 1.65 -9.59 -0.90
N VAL A 33 1.51 -8.28 -1.11
CA VAL A 33 0.30 -7.71 -1.69
C VAL A 33 0.30 -8.03 -3.18
N MET A 34 -0.79 -8.62 -3.66
CA MET A 34 -0.98 -8.95 -5.07
C MET A 34 -1.40 -7.69 -5.84
N GLY A 35 -0.78 -7.49 -7.01
CA GLY A 35 -1.17 -6.48 -7.97
C GLY A 35 -2.29 -7.02 -8.87
N ILE A 36 -3.38 -6.27 -8.97
CA ILE A 36 -4.52 -6.60 -9.84
C ILE A 36 -4.58 -5.54 -10.95
N SER A 37 -4.42 -5.97 -12.20
CA SER A 37 -4.57 -5.07 -13.34
C SER A 37 -6.05 -4.90 -13.72
N PRO A 38 -6.41 -3.82 -14.45
CA PRO A 38 -7.75 -3.70 -15.03
C PRO A 38 -8.14 -4.90 -15.90
N HIS A 39 -7.15 -5.50 -16.59
CA HIS A 39 -7.39 -6.68 -17.42
C HIS A 39 -7.75 -7.91 -16.59
N ASP A 40 -7.13 -8.08 -15.42
CA ASP A 40 -7.42 -9.20 -14.51
C ASP A 40 -8.85 -9.10 -13.96
N ILE A 41 -9.32 -7.87 -13.70
CA ILE A 41 -10.70 -7.60 -13.27
C ILE A 41 -11.67 -7.97 -14.40
N GLU A 42 -11.43 -7.48 -15.62
CA GLU A 42 -12.29 -7.76 -16.79
C GLU A 42 -12.34 -9.25 -17.14
N ALA A 43 -11.22 -9.96 -16.99
CA ALA A 43 -11.11 -11.38 -17.25
C ALA A 43 -11.72 -12.25 -16.14
N ASN A 44 -12.18 -11.65 -15.03
CA ASN A 44 -12.53 -12.34 -13.79
C ASN A 44 -11.41 -13.32 -13.38
N ALA A 45 -10.15 -12.88 -13.46
CA ALA A 45 -8.98 -13.73 -13.26
C ALA A 45 -8.88 -14.30 -11.84
N LEU A 46 -9.56 -13.66 -10.87
CA LEU A 46 -9.64 -14.13 -9.49
C LEU A 46 -10.74 -15.18 -9.27
N ASP A 47 -11.65 -15.37 -10.24
CA ASP A 47 -12.85 -16.22 -10.13
C ASP A 47 -13.74 -15.89 -8.90
N VAL A 48 -13.73 -14.62 -8.49
CA VAL A 48 -14.51 -14.08 -7.38
C VAL A 48 -15.11 -12.73 -7.77
N ASP A 49 -16.42 -12.59 -7.54
CA ASP A 49 -17.16 -11.36 -7.85
C ASP A 49 -17.07 -10.39 -6.66
N TYR A 50 -16.16 -9.42 -6.80
CA TYR A 50 -16.04 -8.28 -5.89
C TYR A 50 -16.53 -7.03 -6.62
N PRO A 51 -17.76 -6.54 -6.35
CA PRO A 51 -18.31 -5.39 -7.06
C PRO A 51 -17.53 -4.09 -6.79
N ASP A 52 -16.70 -4.08 -5.74
CA ASP A 52 -15.87 -2.98 -5.30
C ASP A 52 -14.40 -3.08 -5.75
N ILE A 53 -14.03 -4.09 -6.55
CA ILE A 53 -12.64 -4.29 -6.95
C ILE A 53 -12.10 -3.11 -7.78
N LYS A 54 -10.92 -2.64 -7.41
CA LYS A 54 -10.15 -1.61 -8.12
C LYS A 54 -8.77 -2.15 -8.47
N PRO A 55 -8.12 -1.64 -9.53
CA PRO A 55 -6.74 -1.99 -9.82
C PRO A 55 -5.83 -1.69 -8.63
N THR A 56 -4.85 -2.56 -8.38
CA THR A 56 -3.86 -2.41 -7.30
C THR A 56 -2.45 -2.60 -7.86
N ALA A 57 -1.49 -1.85 -7.31
CA ALA A 57 -0.10 -1.88 -7.78
C ALA A 57 0.74 -3.04 -7.19
N GLY A 58 0.17 -3.85 -6.29
CA GLY A 58 0.89 -4.97 -5.65
C GLY A 58 1.95 -4.51 -4.65
N ILE A 59 1.69 -3.40 -3.95
CA ILE A 59 2.60 -2.78 -2.99
C ILE A 59 1.94 -2.73 -1.60
N PRO A 60 2.73 -2.74 -0.51
CA PRO A 60 2.21 -2.77 0.86
C PRO A 60 1.65 -1.42 1.34
N THR A 61 1.62 -0.39 0.50
CA THR A 61 0.96 0.88 0.78
C THR A 61 -0.28 0.99 -0.11
N VAL A 62 -1.46 0.97 0.49
CA VAL A 62 -2.74 0.80 -0.21
C VAL A 62 -3.69 1.97 0.09
N PRO A 63 -4.67 2.26 -0.78
CA PRO A 63 -5.68 3.26 -0.47
C PRO A 63 -6.66 2.79 0.60
N VAL A 64 -7.09 3.69 1.48
CA VAL A 64 -8.20 3.42 2.40
C VAL A 64 -9.48 3.09 1.61
N GLY A 65 -10.26 2.15 2.13
CA GLY A 65 -11.50 1.67 1.52
C GLY A 65 -11.31 0.73 0.35
N HIS A 66 -10.08 0.49 -0.12
CA HIS A 66 -9.81 -0.45 -1.20
C HIS A 66 -9.65 -1.88 -0.67
N ARG A 67 -10.09 -2.83 -1.50
CA ARG A 67 -9.85 -4.25 -1.28
C ARG A 67 -8.37 -4.57 -1.52
N VAL A 68 -7.76 -5.19 -0.52
CA VAL A 68 -6.39 -5.67 -0.52
C VAL A 68 -6.41 -7.17 -0.78
N PHE A 69 -5.49 -7.61 -1.64
CA PHE A 69 -5.26 -9.02 -1.95
C PHE A 69 -3.86 -9.38 -1.46
N VAL A 70 -3.75 -10.42 -0.66
CA VAL A 70 -2.48 -10.90 -0.10
C VAL A 70 -2.31 -12.36 -0.48
N GLU A 71 -1.14 -12.70 -1.01
CA GLU A 71 -0.82 -14.06 -1.41
C GLU A 71 0.48 -14.54 -0.76
N ALA A 72 0.62 -15.85 -0.67
CA ALA A 72 1.93 -16.47 -0.52
C ALA A 72 2.53 -16.66 -1.91
N ILE A 73 3.82 -16.33 -2.06
CA ILE A 73 4.54 -16.48 -3.34
C ILE A 73 4.80 -17.97 -3.67
N GLU A 74 4.60 -18.87 -2.71
CA GLU A 74 4.77 -20.31 -2.89
C GLU A 74 3.44 -21.03 -3.11
N ASP A 75 3.23 -21.55 -4.32
CA ASP A 75 2.00 -22.29 -4.71
C ASP A 75 1.85 -23.66 -4.04
N THR A 76 2.87 -24.13 -3.30
CA THR A 76 2.90 -25.47 -2.71
C THR A 76 2.51 -25.52 -1.24
N LEU A 77 2.13 -24.37 -0.66
CA LEU A 77 1.72 -24.30 0.74
C LEU A 77 0.37 -25.00 0.95
N ILE A 78 0.28 -25.77 2.04
CA ILE A 78 -0.92 -26.46 2.50
C ILE A 78 -1.22 -26.08 3.96
N ASP A 79 -2.46 -26.29 4.40
CA ASP A 79 -2.92 -25.95 5.76
C ASP A 79 -2.69 -24.47 6.13
N ILE A 80 -2.99 -23.59 5.17
CA ILE A 80 -2.90 -22.12 5.26
C ILE A 80 -4.02 -21.59 6.17
N SER A 81 -3.66 -20.70 7.08
CA SER A 81 -4.59 -19.87 7.85
C SER A 81 -4.07 -18.45 7.97
N TRP A 82 -4.86 -17.50 7.48
CA TRP A 82 -4.62 -16.07 7.54
C TRP A 82 -5.33 -15.43 8.73
N GLU A 83 -4.77 -14.37 9.27
CA GLU A 83 -5.39 -13.53 10.30
C GLU A 83 -4.88 -12.09 10.23
N ILE A 84 -5.76 -11.11 10.43
CA ILE A 84 -5.37 -9.73 10.75
C ILE A 84 -5.13 -9.63 12.25
N THR A 85 -3.86 -9.70 12.63
CA THR A 85 -3.39 -9.72 14.02
C THR A 85 -3.24 -8.33 14.63
N GLY A 86 -3.18 -7.29 13.79
CA GLY A 86 -3.12 -5.89 14.19
C GLY A 86 -3.82 -5.00 13.18
N ALA A 87 -4.52 -3.97 13.65
CA ALA A 87 -5.23 -3.01 12.82
C ALA A 87 -5.33 -1.64 13.54
N PRO A 88 -5.64 -0.55 12.83
CA PRO A 88 -5.91 0.75 13.44
C PRO A 88 -7.03 0.68 14.48
N VAL A 89 -6.94 1.52 15.52
CA VAL A 89 -7.96 1.56 16.58
C VAL A 89 -9.31 1.96 15.99
N GLY A 90 -10.32 1.12 16.22
CA GLY A 90 -11.67 1.33 15.67
C GLY A 90 -11.92 0.64 14.34
N SER A 91 -10.91 0.01 13.74
CA SER A 91 -11.06 -0.82 12.54
C SER A 91 -11.94 -2.03 12.84
N GLY A 92 -12.86 -2.33 11.92
CA GLY A 92 -13.76 -3.48 11.96
C GLY A 92 -13.14 -4.77 11.43
N VAL A 93 -11.91 -4.72 10.89
CA VAL A 93 -11.26 -5.89 10.27
C VAL A 93 -10.23 -6.57 11.17
N ALA A 94 -10.04 -6.11 12.40
CA ALA A 94 -9.21 -6.80 13.39
C ALA A 94 -9.74 -8.23 13.66
N GLY A 95 -8.85 -9.23 13.59
CA GLY A 95 -9.23 -10.63 13.79
C GLY A 95 -9.98 -11.28 12.62
N VAL A 96 -10.08 -10.63 11.46
CA VAL A 96 -10.57 -11.28 10.24
C VAL A 96 -9.62 -12.41 9.87
N THR A 97 -10.17 -13.60 9.62
CA THR A 97 -9.42 -14.81 9.27
C THR A 97 -9.80 -15.33 7.89
N GLY A 98 -8.90 -16.09 7.26
CA GLY A 98 -9.16 -16.77 6.00
C GLY A 98 -8.35 -18.05 5.84
N ALA A 99 -8.74 -18.92 4.91
CA ALA A 99 -8.03 -20.18 4.62
C ALA A 99 -7.78 -20.39 3.12
N ASP A 100 -8.15 -19.41 2.29
CA ASP A 100 -7.91 -19.44 0.85
C ASP A 100 -6.44 -19.11 0.53
N THR A 101 -6.01 -19.48 -0.68
CA THR A 101 -4.64 -19.20 -1.17
C THR A 101 -4.38 -17.70 -1.30
N VAL A 102 -5.42 -16.91 -1.60
CA VAL A 102 -5.41 -15.46 -1.60
C VAL A 102 -6.29 -14.98 -0.46
N PHE A 103 -5.69 -14.27 0.49
CA PHE A 103 -6.40 -13.60 1.56
C PHE A 103 -6.83 -12.20 1.12
N THR A 104 -8.05 -11.82 1.47
CA THR A 104 -8.55 -10.49 1.12
C THR A 104 -9.21 -9.80 2.30
N PHE A 105 -9.09 -8.48 2.34
CA PHE A 105 -9.78 -7.62 3.29
C PHE A 105 -9.93 -6.22 2.69
N VAL A 106 -10.74 -5.37 3.32
CA VAL A 106 -10.84 -3.94 2.96
C VAL A 106 -10.16 -3.16 4.07
N ALA A 107 -9.15 -2.35 3.73
CA ALA A 107 -8.48 -1.51 4.71
C ALA A 107 -9.39 -0.32 5.04
N ASP A 108 -10.15 -0.42 6.13
CA ASP A 108 -11.29 0.46 6.42
C ASP A 108 -10.92 1.81 7.05
N LEU A 109 -9.73 1.92 7.63
CA LEU A 109 -9.16 3.12 8.24
C LEU A 109 -7.71 3.34 7.83
N GLU A 110 -7.24 4.59 7.90
CA GLU A 110 -5.82 4.92 7.79
C GLU A 110 -4.99 4.25 8.89
N GLY A 111 -3.78 3.83 8.53
CA GLY A 111 -2.79 3.24 9.42
C GLY A 111 -2.35 1.85 9.01
N SER A 112 -1.64 1.18 9.91
CA SER A 112 -0.99 -0.11 9.62
C SER A 112 -1.84 -1.31 10.05
N TYR A 113 -1.92 -2.29 9.17
CA TYR A 113 -2.52 -3.60 9.35
C TYR A 113 -1.42 -4.66 9.37
N GLU A 114 -1.46 -5.54 10.36
CA GLU A 114 -0.54 -6.67 10.49
C GLU A 114 -1.24 -7.96 10.03
N VAL A 115 -0.92 -8.39 8.82
CA VAL A 115 -1.45 -9.62 8.22
C VAL A 115 -0.51 -10.77 8.53
N SER A 116 -1.00 -11.82 9.16
CA SER A 116 -0.25 -13.03 9.46
C SER A 116 -0.75 -14.20 8.62
N LEU A 117 0.17 -14.94 8.03
CA LEU A 117 -0.06 -16.27 7.47
C LEU A 117 0.53 -17.29 8.41
N SER A 118 -0.26 -18.29 8.81
CA SER A 118 0.21 -19.46 9.55
C SER A 118 -0.01 -20.76 8.76
N LEU A 119 0.89 -21.72 8.94
CA LEU A 119 0.78 -23.08 8.38
C LEU A 119 0.63 -24.12 9.49
N ASN A 120 -0.01 -25.25 9.19
CA ASN A 120 -0.09 -26.43 10.06
C ASN A 120 -0.60 -26.09 11.47
N SER A 121 -1.71 -25.34 11.58
CA SER A 121 -2.30 -24.92 12.86
C SER A 121 -1.39 -24.03 13.73
N GLY A 122 -0.70 -23.06 13.12
CA GLY A 122 0.04 -22.01 13.85
C GLY A 122 1.55 -22.25 14.04
N ALA A 123 2.12 -23.30 13.44
CA ALA A 123 3.50 -23.70 13.70
C ALA A 123 4.56 -22.86 12.96
N THR A 124 4.24 -22.37 11.77
CA THR A 124 5.12 -21.50 10.97
C THR A 124 4.35 -20.26 10.56
N THR A 125 4.89 -19.08 10.83
CA THR A 125 4.21 -17.81 10.56
C THR A 125 5.03 -16.88 9.68
N ALA A 126 4.37 -16.20 8.74
CA ALA A 126 4.88 -15.03 8.03
C ALA A 126 4.01 -13.81 8.38
N THR A 127 4.61 -12.62 8.39
CA THR A 127 3.93 -11.37 8.72
C THR A 127 4.19 -10.33 7.63
N LEU A 128 3.13 -9.65 7.19
CA LEU A 128 3.16 -8.56 6.23
C LEU A 128 2.48 -7.35 6.86
N TRP A 129 3.17 -6.21 6.81
CA TRP A 129 2.60 -4.92 7.17
C TRP A 129 2.01 -4.29 5.92
N VAL A 130 0.72 -3.93 5.99
CA VAL A 130 0.03 -3.15 4.97
C VAL A 130 -0.34 -1.81 5.59
N THR A 131 0.11 -0.71 4.97
CA THR A 131 -0.24 0.64 5.41
C THR A 131 -1.33 1.20 4.50
N ALA A 132 -2.46 1.58 5.08
CA ALA A 132 -3.52 2.27 4.38
C ALA A 132 -3.41 3.78 4.58
N ALA A 133 -3.54 4.54 3.50
CA ALA A 133 -3.50 6.00 3.50
C ALA A 133 -4.39 6.58 2.38
N GLU A 134 -4.68 7.87 2.44
CA GLU A 134 -5.34 8.60 1.35
C GLU A 134 -4.33 9.14 0.34
N PHE A 135 -4.75 9.27 -0.92
CA PHE A 135 -3.93 9.96 -1.92
C PHE A 135 -3.89 11.46 -1.59
N VAL A 136 -2.69 12.02 -1.56
CA VAL A 136 -2.44 13.45 -1.28
C VAL A 136 -1.71 14.15 -2.41
N GLY A 137 -1.19 13.38 -3.37
CA GLY A 137 -0.42 13.89 -4.50
C GLY A 137 0.99 14.33 -4.10
N VAL A 138 1.71 14.84 -5.11
CA VAL A 138 3.12 15.24 -4.94
C VAL A 138 3.29 16.57 -4.19
N GLY A 139 2.23 17.40 -4.12
CA GLY A 139 2.19 18.66 -3.37
C GLY A 139 2.83 19.90 -4.02
N ASN A 140 3.41 19.77 -5.21
CA ASN A 140 4.10 20.87 -5.90
C ASN A 140 3.60 21.17 -7.31
N ILE A 141 2.41 20.67 -7.65
CA ILE A 141 1.73 20.96 -8.93
C ILE A 141 1.13 22.36 -8.88
N GLY A 142 1.18 23.10 -10.00
CA GLY A 142 0.54 24.42 -10.10
C GLY A 142 1.21 25.52 -9.25
N GLY A 143 2.45 25.29 -8.78
CA GLY A 143 3.17 26.24 -7.92
C GLY A 143 2.81 26.12 -6.44
N GLN A 144 2.12 25.05 -6.04
CA GLN A 144 1.88 24.72 -4.64
C GLN A 144 3.19 24.45 -3.89
N THR A 145 3.19 24.73 -2.59
CA THR A 145 4.34 24.44 -1.71
C THR A 145 4.04 23.14 -0.98
N PRO A 146 4.88 22.10 -1.15
CA PRO A 146 4.56 20.80 -0.61
C PRO A 146 4.75 20.73 0.92
N SER A 147 3.91 19.93 1.57
CA SER A 147 3.82 19.75 3.01
C SER A 147 4.16 18.32 3.41
N ALA A 148 5.28 18.16 4.12
CA ALA A 148 5.64 16.86 4.72
C ALA A 148 4.63 16.39 5.78
N MET A 149 3.85 17.30 6.36
CA MET A 149 2.85 16.97 7.38
C MET A 149 1.57 16.41 6.77
N GLU A 150 1.33 16.67 5.49
CA GLU A 150 0.17 16.18 4.73
C GLU A 150 0.54 14.92 3.93
N GLY A 151 1.72 14.32 4.16
CA GLY A 151 2.18 13.13 3.42
C GLY A 151 2.69 13.42 2.01
N GLU A 152 2.64 14.68 1.55
CA GLU A 152 2.98 15.02 0.18
C GLU A 152 4.44 14.71 -0.16
N CYS A 153 4.63 13.97 -1.25
CA CYS A 153 5.92 13.34 -1.53
C CYS A 153 7.06 14.36 -1.66
N ALA A 154 6.80 15.54 -2.27
CA ALA A 154 7.82 16.57 -2.45
C ALA A 154 8.21 17.27 -1.13
N GLY A 155 7.42 17.15 -0.06
CA GLY A 155 7.74 17.73 1.24
C GLY A 155 8.96 17.08 1.88
N CYS A 156 9.12 15.76 1.69
CA CYS A 156 10.27 14.98 2.16
C CYS A 156 11.25 14.63 1.04
N HIS A 157 10.77 14.43 -0.18
CA HIS A 157 11.54 13.93 -1.33
C HIS A 157 11.69 14.97 -2.45
N ALA A 158 11.96 16.23 -2.10
CA ALA A 158 12.06 17.34 -3.06
C ALA A 158 12.97 17.03 -4.28
N GLY A 159 14.12 16.37 -4.07
CA GLY A 159 15.02 16.00 -5.16
C GLY A 159 14.43 14.96 -6.13
N LYS A 160 13.63 14.01 -5.63
CA LYS A 160 12.94 13.01 -6.46
C LYS A 160 11.73 13.63 -7.16
N ALA A 161 11.01 14.53 -6.49
CA ALA A 161 9.92 15.28 -7.11
C ALA A 161 10.44 16.16 -8.26
N ALA A 162 11.58 16.84 -8.08
CA ALA A 162 12.21 17.63 -9.14
C ALA A 162 12.64 16.78 -10.34
N ASP A 163 13.16 15.57 -10.10
CA ASP A 163 13.50 14.61 -11.16
C ASP A 163 12.25 14.11 -11.90
N TRP A 164 11.21 13.69 -11.16
CA TRP A 164 9.92 13.27 -11.69
C TRP A 164 9.27 14.32 -12.60
N GLN A 165 9.36 15.61 -12.24
CA GLN A 165 8.86 16.73 -13.05
C GLN A 165 9.48 16.82 -14.45
N THR A 166 10.63 16.19 -14.70
CA THR A 166 11.27 16.16 -16.02
C THR A 166 10.73 15.06 -16.94
N HIS A 167 9.92 14.13 -16.40
CA HIS A 167 9.36 13.01 -17.15
C HIS A 167 7.94 13.27 -17.63
N VAL A 168 7.52 12.51 -18.64
CA VAL A 168 6.16 12.61 -19.22
C VAL A 168 5.07 12.35 -18.17
N HIS A 169 5.34 11.54 -17.15
CA HIS A 169 4.40 11.26 -16.08
C HIS A 169 3.93 12.52 -15.34
N ALA A 170 4.76 13.56 -15.20
CA ALA A 170 4.40 14.81 -14.55
C ALA A 170 3.55 15.75 -15.41
N THR A 171 3.44 15.47 -16.71
CA THR A 171 2.78 16.36 -17.67
C THR A 171 1.78 15.65 -18.57
N ALA A 172 1.54 14.35 -18.37
CA ALA A 172 0.78 13.50 -19.30
C ALA A 172 -0.66 13.99 -19.53
N THR A 173 -1.32 14.59 -18.53
CA THR A 173 -2.68 15.11 -18.70
C THR A 173 -2.74 16.45 -19.42
N VAL A 174 -1.66 17.25 -19.39
CA VAL A 174 -1.62 18.59 -19.98
C VAL A 174 -1.93 18.57 -21.48
N PRO A 175 -1.20 17.82 -22.34
CA PRO A 175 -1.54 17.74 -23.76
C PRO A 175 -2.85 16.97 -23.97
N ASN A 176 -3.14 15.96 -23.14
CA ASN A 176 -4.31 15.11 -23.33
C ASN A 176 -5.63 15.86 -23.10
N LEU A 177 -5.68 16.79 -22.15
CA LEU A 177 -6.84 17.64 -21.92
C LEU A 177 -7.12 18.64 -23.06
N THR A 178 -6.27 18.70 -24.09
CA THR A 178 -6.56 19.45 -25.32
C THR A 178 -7.19 18.59 -26.42
N LEU A 179 -7.21 17.26 -26.23
CA LEU A 179 -7.65 16.30 -27.24
C LEU A 179 -9.18 16.14 -27.15
N PRO A 180 -9.89 16.14 -28.29
CA PRO A 180 -11.36 16.13 -28.32
C PRO A 180 -11.99 14.84 -27.80
N TYR A 181 -11.21 13.77 -27.63
CA TYR A 181 -11.66 12.48 -27.11
C TYR A 181 -11.34 12.27 -25.63
N MET A 182 -10.55 13.14 -25.01
CA MET A 182 -10.30 13.07 -23.57
C MET A 182 -11.61 13.28 -22.82
N ASN A 183 -11.88 12.47 -21.82
CA ASN A 183 -13.07 12.60 -21.00
C ASN A 183 -12.82 12.01 -19.61
N GLU A 184 -13.80 12.10 -18.73
CA GLU A 184 -13.73 11.64 -17.35
C GLU A 184 -13.28 10.18 -17.22
N SER A 185 -13.74 9.29 -18.12
CA SER A 185 -13.39 7.87 -18.06
C SER A 185 -11.90 7.61 -18.31
N CYS A 186 -11.17 8.56 -18.90
CA CYS A 186 -9.73 8.44 -19.11
C CYS A 186 -8.95 8.64 -17.80
N MET A 187 -9.54 9.29 -16.80
CA MET A 187 -8.86 9.68 -15.57
C MET A 187 -8.53 8.48 -14.68
N SER A 188 -9.26 7.36 -14.79
CA SER A 188 -8.94 6.12 -14.08
C SER A 188 -7.54 5.57 -14.39
N CYS A 189 -6.96 5.96 -15.54
CA CYS A 189 -5.62 5.55 -15.96
C CYS A 189 -4.62 6.72 -16.05
N HIS A 190 -5.11 7.96 -16.09
CA HIS A 190 -4.29 9.15 -16.33
C HIS A 190 -4.23 10.14 -15.16
N ALA A 191 -4.87 9.81 -14.04
CA ALA A 191 -4.74 10.53 -12.78
C ALA A 191 -4.41 9.57 -11.65
N THR A 192 -3.61 10.05 -10.71
CA THR A 192 -3.30 9.35 -9.46
C THR A 192 -4.50 9.41 -8.53
N GLY A 193 -4.83 8.28 -7.89
CA GLY A 193 -5.92 8.25 -6.90
C GLY A 193 -7.29 8.61 -7.45
N TYR A 194 -7.52 8.43 -8.75
CA TYR A 194 -8.79 8.78 -9.36
C TYR A 194 -9.94 7.95 -8.76
N ASP A 195 -10.85 8.66 -8.08
CA ASP A 195 -12.12 8.15 -7.61
C ASP A 195 -13.21 9.14 -8.03
N SER A 196 -14.01 8.73 -9.02
CA SER A 196 -15.10 9.55 -9.57
C SER A 196 -16.14 9.92 -8.52
N GLN A 197 -16.39 9.02 -7.56
CA GLN A 197 -17.39 9.26 -6.53
C GLN A 197 -16.86 10.29 -5.53
N LYS A 198 -15.62 10.13 -5.07
CA LYS A 198 -14.94 11.13 -4.23
C LYS A 198 -14.85 12.49 -4.90
N TRP A 199 -14.49 12.53 -6.19
CA TRP A 199 -14.37 13.80 -6.92
C TRP A 199 -15.72 14.52 -7.08
N ALA A 200 -16.80 13.79 -7.33
CA ALA A 200 -18.14 14.37 -7.45
C ALA A 200 -18.73 14.77 -6.10
N ASP A 201 -18.72 13.84 -5.12
CA ASP A 201 -19.46 13.97 -3.86
C ASP A 201 -18.71 14.86 -2.85
N ASP A 202 -17.39 14.67 -2.71
CA ASP A 202 -16.59 15.40 -1.70
C ASP A 202 -16.07 16.74 -2.25
N LEU A 203 -15.75 16.77 -3.55
CA LEU A 203 -15.03 17.88 -4.16
C LEU A 203 -15.88 18.71 -5.13
N GLY A 204 -17.14 18.31 -5.38
CA GLY A 204 -18.08 19.03 -6.25
C GLY A 204 -17.58 19.19 -7.69
N PHE A 205 -16.67 18.33 -8.12
CA PHE A 205 -15.95 18.47 -9.37
C PHE A 205 -16.72 17.84 -10.53
N ALA A 206 -16.98 18.65 -11.56
CA ALA A 206 -17.45 18.16 -12.84
C ALA A 206 -16.29 18.17 -13.84
N PHE A 207 -16.01 17.03 -14.46
CA PHE A 207 -14.94 16.94 -15.45
C PHE A 207 -15.20 17.93 -16.61
N PRO A 208 -14.28 18.87 -16.90
CA PRO A 208 -14.52 19.91 -17.88
C PRO A 208 -14.46 19.36 -19.30
N GLN A 209 -15.06 20.09 -20.24
CA GLN A 209 -14.83 19.82 -21.66
C GLN A 209 -13.35 20.07 -22.02
N PRO A 210 -12.67 19.12 -22.70
CA PRO A 210 -11.30 19.30 -23.13
C PRO A 210 -11.12 20.53 -24.04
N GLY A 211 -9.97 21.18 -23.93
CA GLY A 211 -9.63 22.36 -24.70
C GLY A 211 -8.31 22.99 -24.29
N VAL A 212 -7.82 23.90 -25.13
CA VAL A 212 -6.62 24.69 -24.82
C VAL A 212 -6.86 25.52 -23.55
N GLY A 213 -5.93 25.46 -22.60
CA GLY A 213 -5.99 26.21 -21.33
C GLY A 213 -6.86 25.58 -20.24
N VAL A 214 -7.49 24.43 -20.49
CA VAL A 214 -8.32 23.74 -19.48
C VAL A 214 -7.46 23.28 -18.31
N TYR A 215 -6.27 22.71 -18.56
CA TYR A 215 -5.36 22.31 -17.48
C TYR A 215 -4.98 23.49 -16.57
N ASP A 216 -4.59 24.63 -17.14
CA ASP A 216 -4.24 25.83 -16.37
C ASP A 216 -5.43 26.40 -15.59
N SER A 217 -6.63 26.33 -16.18
CA SER A 217 -7.87 26.71 -15.50
C SER A 217 -8.18 25.78 -14.33
N LEU A 218 -7.95 24.47 -14.48
CA LEU A 218 -8.14 23.50 -13.41
C LEU A 218 -7.16 23.70 -12.27
N THR A 219 -5.87 23.88 -12.57
CA THR A 219 -4.86 24.13 -11.52
C THR A 219 -5.11 25.44 -10.78
N THR A 220 -5.71 26.43 -11.43
CA THR A 220 -6.05 27.72 -10.80
C THR A 220 -7.33 27.66 -9.98
N ASN A 221 -8.40 27.06 -10.52
CA ASN A 221 -9.74 27.15 -9.93
C ASN A 221 -10.12 25.92 -9.09
N HIS A 222 -9.41 24.81 -9.27
CA HIS A 222 -9.66 23.50 -8.65
C HIS A 222 -8.32 22.88 -8.20
N PRO A 223 -7.52 23.58 -7.37
CA PRO A 223 -6.19 23.12 -6.97
C PRO A 223 -6.24 21.76 -6.27
N ASP A 224 -7.21 21.55 -5.39
CA ASP A 224 -7.42 20.33 -4.60
C ASP A 224 -7.74 19.09 -5.45
N GLN A 225 -8.26 19.29 -6.67
CA GLN A 225 -8.51 18.23 -7.64
C GLN A 225 -7.32 18.06 -8.59
N SER A 226 -6.75 19.18 -9.04
CA SER A 226 -5.62 19.18 -9.96
C SER A 226 -4.35 18.56 -9.36
N VAL A 227 -4.26 18.51 -8.02
CA VAL A 227 -3.17 17.85 -7.30
C VAL A 227 -3.12 16.35 -7.54
N PHE A 228 -4.17 15.74 -8.13
CA PHE A 228 -4.24 14.33 -8.50
C PHE A 228 -4.05 14.10 -10.01
N PHE A 229 -3.98 15.16 -10.80
CA PHE A 229 -3.82 15.04 -12.24
C PHE A 229 -2.42 14.55 -12.58
N ASN A 230 -2.31 13.85 -13.71
CA ASN A 230 -1.10 13.14 -14.14
C ASN A 230 -0.80 11.88 -13.34
N VAL A 231 0.22 11.14 -13.77
CA VAL A 231 0.70 9.93 -13.10
C VAL A 231 1.80 10.36 -12.13
N GLN A 232 1.52 10.28 -10.85
CA GLN A 232 2.39 10.77 -9.79
C GLN A 232 3.09 9.64 -9.04
N CYS A 233 3.84 10.02 -8.01
CA CYS A 233 4.59 9.10 -7.17
C CYS A 233 3.69 7.97 -6.62
N GLU A 234 2.51 8.33 -6.13
CA GLU A 234 1.62 7.41 -5.44
C GLU A 234 1.00 6.35 -6.36
N SER A 235 0.98 6.58 -7.69
CA SER A 235 0.58 5.56 -8.66
C SER A 235 1.50 4.33 -8.67
N CYS A 236 2.74 4.45 -8.20
CA CYS A 236 3.71 3.36 -8.14
C CYS A 236 4.21 3.06 -6.72
N HIS A 237 4.14 4.05 -5.81
CA HIS A 237 4.64 3.96 -4.45
C HIS A 237 3.55 3.90 -3.38
N GLY A 238 2.28 4.04 -3.79
CA GLY A 238 1.13 4.05 -2.90
C GLY A 238 0.90 5.44 -2.28
N PRO A 239 -0.26 5.62 -1.64
CA PRO A 239 -0.63 6.89 -1.00
C PRO A 239 0.34 7.33 0.10
N GLY A 240 0.46 8.65 0.28
CA GLY A 240 1.41 9.33 1.17
C GLY A 240 1.03 9.42 2.64
#